data_AF-A0A1F2SWQ8-F1
#
_entry.id   AF-A0A1F2SWQ8-F1
#
_cell.length_a   1.000
_cell.length_b   1.000
_cell.length_c   1.000
_cell.angle_alpha   90.00
_cell.angle_beta   90.00
_cell.angle_gamma   90.00
#
_symmetry.space_group_name_H-M   'P 1'
#
loop_
_entity.id
_entity.type
_entity.pdbx_description
1 polymer ?
#
loop_
_entity_poly.entity_id
_entity_poly.type
_entity_poly.pdbx_seq_one_letter_code
_entity_poly.pdbx_strand_id
1 'polypeptide(L)'
;MLRTLLRFRGTGQGKFEAIRFRDVPDVDIVTINRPEMPPFGAGEASSIATAAAIANAIFDAVGGRPHRAPFTPARVLAALDRT
;
A
#
# COMPACT_ATOMS: atom_id res chain seq x y z
N MET A 1 0.54 -23.29 -29.40
CA MET A 1 1.46 -22.55 -28.50
C MET A 1 0.91 -21.13 -28.33
N LEU A 2 0.01 -20.92 -27.37
CA LEU A 2 -0.70 -19.64 -27.18
C LEU A 2 0.24 -18.66 -26.45
N ARG A 3 0.67 -17.59 -27.12
CA ARG A 3 1.36 -16.47 -26.49
C ARG A 3 0.32 -15.63 -25.73
N THR A 4 0.31 -15.72 -24.40
CA THR A 4 -0.43 -14.79 -23.55
C THR A 4 0.21 -13.41 -23.67
N LEU A 5 -0.33 -12.56 -24.55
CA LEU A 5 0.01 -11.15 -24.60
C LEU A 5 -0.58 -10.47 -23.35
N LEU A 6 0.27 -10.21 -22.35
CA LEU A 6 -0.03 -9.30 -21.24
C LEU A 6 -0.22 -7.89 -21.81
N ARG A 7 -1.47 -7.52 -22.12
CA ARG A 7 -1.82 -6.19 -22.59
C ARG A 7 -1.94 -5.24 -21.40
N PHE A 8 -0.91 -4.43 -21.16
CA PHE A 8 -0.96 -3.34 -20.18
C PHE A 8 -2.02 -2.32 -20.62
N ARG A 9 -3.12 -2.18 -19.86
CA ARG A 9 -4.30 -1.38 -20.26
C ARG A 9 -4.18 0.14 -20.08
N GLY A 10 -3.01 0.67 -19.74
CA GLY A 10 -2.83 2.12 -19.61
C GLY A 10 -1.39 2.53 -19.37
N THR A 11 -0.88 3.42 -20.23
CA THR A 11 0.45 4.02 -20.15
C THR A 11 0.39 5.54 -19.91
N GLY A 12 -0.82 6.11 -19.81
CA GLY A 12 -1.02 7.54 -19.57
C GLY A 12 -1.23 7.86 -18.10
N GLN A 13 -0.66 8.97 -17.62
CA GLN A 13 -0.79 9.44 -16.24
C GLN A 13 -2.26 9.59 -15.79
N GLY A 14 -3.20 9.91 -16.70
CA GLY A 14 -4.63 9.99 -16.37
C GLY A 14 -5.30 8.68 -15.93
N LYS A 15 -4.63 7.53 -16.07
CA LYS A 15 -5.12 6.21 -15.61
C LYS A 15 -4.42 5.72 -14.33
N PHE A 16 -3.36 6.40 -13.88
CA PHE A 16 -2.62 6.09 -12.67
C PHE A 16 -2.76 7.28 -11.73
N GLU A 17 -3.63 7.16 -10.75
CA GLU A 17 -3.87 8.22 -9.78
C GLU A 17 -2.72 8.23 -8.76
N ALA A 18 -1.83 9.20 -8.90
CA ALA A 18 -0.83 9.48 -7.87
C ALA A 18 -1.50 10.23 -6.71
N ILE A 19 -1.10 9.88 -5.49
CA ILE A 19 -1.52 10.58 -4.27
C ILE A 19 -1.20 12.08 -4.38
N ARG A 20 -2.10 12.95 -3.92
CA ARG A 20 -1.84 14.41 -3.85
C ARG A 20 -1.40 14.76 -2.44
N PHE A 21 -0.75 15.92 -2.29
CA PHE A 21 -0.27 16.39 -0.98
C PHE A 21 -1.37 16.45 0.09
N ARG A 22 -2.61 16.79 -0.27
CA ARG A 22 -3.75 16.84 0.66
C ARG A 22 -4.26 15.47 1.13
N ASP A 23 -3.89 14.40 0.43
CA ASP A 23 -4.34 13.04 0.72
C ASP A 23 -3.30 12.28 1.56
N VAL A 24 -2.13 12.88 1.81
CA VAL A 24 -1.09 12.33 2.68
C VAL A 24 -1.50 12.61 4.13
N PRO A 25 -1.63 11.58 4.99
CA PRO A 25 -1.91 11.79 6.41
C PRO A 25 -0.68 12.37 7.12
N ASP A 26 -0.84 12.82 8.36
CA ASP A 26 0.31 13.15 9.20
C ASP A 26 1.22 11.92 9.37
N VAL A 27 2.52 12.11 9.18
CA VAL A 27 3.53 11.04 9.24
C VAL A 27 4.57 11.38 10.28
N ASP A 28 4.61 10.60 11.36
CA ASP A 28 5.68 10.66 12.36
C ASP A 28 6.80 9.68 12.01
N ILE A 29 8.05 10.14 12.07
CA ILE A 29 9.24 9.35 11.77
C ILE A 29 10.09 9.25 13.04
N VAL A 30 10.29 8.01 13.50
CA VAL A 30 11.16 7.70 14.64
C VAL A 30 12.30 6.82 14.18
N THR A 31 13.53 7.24 14.46
CA THR A 31 14.74 6.44 14.21
C THR A 31 15.19 5.74 15.49
N ILE A 32 15.61 4.49 15.37
CA ILE A 32 16.20 3.76 16.50
C ILE A 32 17.66 4.22 16.62
N ASN A 33 18.01 4.81 17.76
CA ASN A 33 19.37 5.30 18.02
C ASN A 33 20.33 4.14 18.34
N ARG A 34 21.08 3.67 17.33
CA ARG A 34 22.10 2.61 17.44
C ARG A 34 23.43 3.03 16.82
N PRO A 35 24.13 4.01 17.41
CA PRO A 35 25.38 4.56 16.85
C PRO A 35 26.53 3.55 16.80
N GLU A 36 26.46 2.49 17.59
CA GLU A 36 27.42 1.38 17.63
C GLU A 36 27.32 0.44 16.42
N MET A 37 26.25 0.54 15.63
CA MET A 37 26.03 -0.29 14.44
C MET A 37 26.33 0.48 13.14
N PRO A 38 26.81 -0.18 12.08
CA PRO A 38 26.91 0.44 10.76
C PRO A 38 25.54 0.91 10.24
N PRO A 39 25.49 2.00 9.44
CA PRO A 39 24.23 2.47 8.85
C PRO A 39 23.74 1.50 7.77
N PHE A 40 22.41 1.35 7.68
CA PHE A 40 21.73 0.58 6.63
C PHE A 40 20.67 1.42 5.93
N GLY A 41 20.28 1.00 4.72
CA GLY A 41 19.21 1.64 3.96
C GLY A 41 17.84 1.45 4.61
N ALA A 42 17.10 2.54 4.82
CA ALA A 42 15.76 2.52 5.41
C ALA A 42 14.62 2.69 4.40
N GLY A 43 14.90 3.24 3.21
CA GLY A 43 13.85 3.68 2.27
C GLY A 43 13.00 2.53 1.69
N GLU A 44 13.63 1.41 1.32
CA GLU A 44 12.89 0.24 0.83
C GLU A 44 12.15 -0.47 1.97
N ALA A 45 12.82 -0.65 3.11
CA ALA A 45 12.25 -1.32 4.28
C ALA A 45 10.98 -0.63 4.78
N SER A 46 10.98 0.71 4.86
CA SER A 46 9.78 1.47 5.24
C SER A 46 8.66 1.32 4.21
N SER A 47 8.98 1.41 2.92
CA SER A 47 7.99 1.31 1.83
C SER A 47 7.30 -0.06 1.78
N ILE A 48 8.02 -1.14 2.09
CA ILE A 48 7.47 -2.51 2.13
C ILE A 48 6.40 -2.64 3.20
N ALA A 49 6.64 -2.10 4.40
CA ALA A 49 5.74 -2.25 5.54
C ALA A 49 4.45 -1.43 5.39
N THR A 50 4.49 -0.29 4.67
CA THR A 50 3.37 0.65 4.56
C THR A 50 2.08 0.02 4.06
N ALA A 51 2.14 -0.76 2.97
CA ALA A 51 0.92 -1.35 2.39
C ALA A 51 0.27 -2.37 3.33
N ALA A 52 1.08 -3.15 4.06
CA ALA A 52 0.58 -4.11 5.04
C ALA A 52 -0.02 -3.40 6.27
N ALA A 53 0.63 -2.33 6.75
CA ALA A 53 0.11 -1.52 7.85
C ALA A 53 -1.27 -0.92 7.52
N ILE A 54 -1.44 -0.39 6.31
CA ILE A 54 -2.75 0.14 5.85
C ILE A 54 -3.81 -0.97 5.79
N ALA A 55 -3.47 -2.16 5.26
CA ALA A 55 -4.41 -3.28 5.21
C ALA A 55 -4.89 -3.71 6.61
N ASN A 56 -3.97 -3.73 7.58
CA ASN A 56 -4.29 -4.05 8.97
C ASN A 56 -5.15 -2.95 9.62
N ALA A 57 -4.87 -1.68 9.35
CA ALA A 57 -5.69 -0.57 9.83
C ALA A 57 -7.13 -0.63 9.28
N ILE A 58 -7.31 -1.02 8.02
CA ILE A 58 -8.65 -1.26 7.45
C ILE A 58 -9.35 -2.39 8.21
N PHE A 59 -8.66 -3.52 8.41
CA PHE A 59 -9.23 -4.65 9.14
C PHE A 59 -9.61 -4.28 10.58
N ASP A 60 -8.76 -3.53 11.28
CA ASP A 60 -9.03 -3.05 12.64
C ASP A 60 -10.25 -2.12 12.67
N ALA A 61 -10.38 -1.22 11.70
CA ALA A 61 -11.46 -0.24 11.66
C ALA A 61 -12.83 -0.82 11.30
N VAL A 62 -12.89 -1.82 10.41
CA VAL A 62 -14.18 -2.30 9.86
C VAL A 62 -14.37 -3.82 9.87
N GLY A 63 -13.39 -4.60 10.34
CA GLY A 63 -13.44 -6.07 10.39
C GLY A 63 -13.18 -6.78 9.05
N GLY A 64 -13.34 -6.12 7.91
CA GLY A 64 -13.04 -6.69 6.59
C GLY A 64 -11.57 -6.55 6.21
N ARG A 65 -10.93 -7.64 5.73
CA ARG A 65 -9.51 -7.64 5.32
C ARG A 65 -9.31 -7.65 3.80
N PRO A 66 -8.93 -6.54 3.15
CA PRO A 66 -8.58 -6.55 1.74
C PRO A 66 -7.16 -7.12 1.55
N HIS A 67 -7.04 -8.22 0.81
CA HIS A 67 -5.74 -8.85 0.49
C HIS A 67 -5.10 -8.39 -0.82
N ARG A 68 -5.75 -7.47 -1.55
CA ARG A 68 -5.30 -7.01 -2.87
C ARG A 68 -5.35 -5.49 -2.98
N ALA A 69 -4.18 -4.89 -3.13
CA ALA A 69 -4.02 -3.47 -3.45
C ALA A 69 -4.35 -3.16 -4.94
N PRO A 70 -4.68 -1.89 -5.27
CA PRO A 70 -5.02 -0.80 -4.34
C PRO A 70 -6.32 -1.07 -3.56
N PHE A 71 -6.41 -0.54 -2.34
CA PHE A 71 -7.56 -0.71 -1.44
C PHE A 71 -8.70 0.27 -1.78
N THR A 72 -9.32 0.08 -2.94
CA THR A 72 -10.44 0.92 -3.39
C THR A 72 -11.70 0.67 -2.56
N PRO A 73 -12.65 1.65 -2.47
CA PRO A 73 -13.89 1.46 -1.73
C PRO A 73 -14.65 0.18 -2.09
N ALA A 74 -14.72 -0.15 -3.40
CA ALA A 74 -15.37 -1.38 -3.87
C ALA A 74 -14.69 -2.67 -3.36
N ARG A 75 -13.35 -2.66 -3.19
CA ARG A 75 -12.62 -3.81 -2.66
C ARG A 75 -12.71 -3.92 -1.14
N VAL A 76 -12.78 -2.78 -0.45
CA VAL A 76 -13.04 -2.76 0.99
C VAL A 76 -14.44 -3.29 1.26
N LEU A 77 -15.45 -2.83 0.53
CA LEU A 77 -16.83 -3.34 0.63
C LEU A 77 -16.90 -4.84 0.36
N ALA A 78 -16.30 -5.31 -0.74
CA ALA A 78 -16.25 -6.75 -1.04
C ALA A 78 -15.45 -7.59 -0.03
N ALA A 79 -14.61 -6.97 0.80
CA ALA A 79 -13.91 -7.66 1.88
C ALA A 79 -14.79 -7.83 3.12
N LEU A 80 -15.77 -6.94 3.34
CA LEU A 80 -16.73 -7.04 4.43
C LEU A 80 -17.70 -8.22 4.23
N ASP A 81 -18.13 -8.47 2.98
CA ASP A 81 -19.04 -9.57 2.63
C ASP A 81 -18.43 -10.98 2.82
N ARG A 82 -17.11 -11.07 3.11
CA ARG A 82 -16.37 -12.33 3.25
C ARG A 82 -16.03 -12.68 4.70
N THR A 83 -16.40 -11.81 5.62
CA THR A 83 -16.19 -11.95 7.07
C THR A 83 -17.43 -12.59 7.70
#